data_AF-W6KVT8-F1
#
_entry.id   AF-W6KVT8-F1
#
_cell.length_a   1.000
_cell.length_b   1.000
_cell.length_c   1.000
_cell.angle_alpha   90.00
_cell.angle_beta   90.00
_cell.angle_gamma   90.00
#
_symmetry.space_group_name_H-M   'P 1'
#
loop_
_entity.id
_entity.type
_entity.pdbx_description
1 polymer ?
#
loop_
_entity_poly.entity_id
_entity_poly.type
_entity_poly.pdbx_seq_one_letter_code
_entity_poly.pdbx_strand_id
1 'polypeptide(L)'
;MRNHHSERSKREDGEAPRGSGKLARPPHRCSPLRASSTHGVSPTKTSSRSTVKDSPVSGGAAETTLACGVENNRVNGPSEGRPTPRYPVRLMIHCSIPAQRRGVNVELSSDAAVGDLMLSIVAEVPEAATGKLVFRGKVLPQSPESSLFNIGIRGDCTVFLASGEYSNVDLIVFEEIEMEVNKIEKDVGSATTNLQKKWYYEELMRILFRVDGLQDLEGQWKQKRKDMVKRITDLQDKLNADAGGSIEGVSNNIDS
;
A
#
# COMPACT_ATOMS: atom_id res chain seq x y z
N MET A 1 48.94 38.34 25.23
CA MET A 1 50.04 38.74 24.32
C MET A 1 49.85 38.04 22.98
N ARG A 2 50.03 38.79 21.87
CA ARG A 2 50.37 38.39 20.48
C ARG A 2 49.87 37.05 19.89
N ASN A 3 48.90 37.19 18.98
CA ASN A 3 48.88 36.77 17.56
C ASN A 3 49.62 35.49 17.10
N HIS A 4 48.91 34.68 16.30
CA HIS A 4 49.24 34.31 14.91
C HIS A 4 47.92 34.02 14.17
N HIS A 5 47.47 34.89 13.26
CA HIS A 5 47.66 34.80 11.80
C HIS A 5 47.49 33.38 11.20
N SER A 6 46.41 33.21 10.45
CA SER A 6 46.37 32.29 9.31
C SER A 6 45.51 32.90 8.20
N GLU A 7 46.16 33.55 7.24
CA GLU A 7 45.55 33.94 5.98
C GLU A 7 45.61 32.77 5.00
N ARG A 8 44.52 32.49 4.28
CA ARG A 8 44.60 31.71 3.04
C ARG A 8 43.79 32.39 1.94
N SER A 9 44.37 32.37 0.75
CA SER A 9 44.09 33.32 -0.33
C SER A 9 43.40 32.68 -1.54
N LYS A 10 42.69 33.53 -2.30
CA LYS A 10 42.48 33.47 -3.76
C LYS A 10 41.74 32.27 -4.40
N ARG A 11 40.56 32.56 -4.97
CA ARG A 11 40.26 32.73 -6.43
C ARG A 11 38.74 33.01 -6.53
N GLU A 12 38.29 34.16 -7.03
CA GLU A 12 38.18 34.56 -8.45
C GLU A 12 37.34 33.59 -9.28
N ASP A 13 36.16 34.06 -9.71
CA ASP A 13 35.69 33.91 -11.11
C ASP A 13 34.54 34.89 -11.44
N GLY A 14 34.88 35.88 -12.27
CA GLY A 14 34.33 35.92 -13.63
C GLY A 14 32.87 36.28 -13.85
N GLU A 15 32.62 37.58 -13.98
CA GLU A 15 31.49 38.25 -14.64
C GLU A 15 31.00 37.62 -15.97
N ALA A 16 29.69 37.70 -16.23
CA ALA A 16 29.06 37.26 -17.49
C ALA A 16 29.11 38.34 -18.59
N PRO A 17 28.98 37.95 -19.88
CA PRO A 17 28.36 38.87 -20.84
C PRO A 17 27.22 38.28 -21.69
N ARG A 18 26.41 39.22 -22.15
CA ARG A 18 25.12 39.13 -22.85
C ARG A 18 25.21 38.62 -24.30
N GLY A 19 24.10 38.05 -24.78
CA GLY A 19 23.71 38.00 -26.20
C GLY A 19 22.32 37.37 -26.37
N SER A 20 21.19 38.11 -26.35
CA SER A 20 20.64 38.99 -27.40
C SER A 20 20.29 38.26 -28.72
N GLY A 21 19.03 37.85 -28.88
CA GLY A 21 18.55 37.16 -30.10
C GLY A 21 17.02 37.08 -30.29
N LYS A 22 16.38 38.22 -30.63
CA LYS A 22 15.14 38.40 -31.43
C LYS A 22 14.00 37.34 -31.32
N LEU A 23 12.85 37.70 -30.75
CA LEU A 23 11.65 38.26 -31.44
C LEU A 23 10.90 37.31 -32.41
N ALA A 24 9.77 36.75 -31.95
CA ALA A 24 8.55 36.53 -32.74
C ALA A 24 7.30 36.48 -31.83
N ARG A 25 6.16 36.99 -32.30
CA ARG A 25 4.88 37.13 -31.56
C ARG A 25 3.98 35.88 -31.69
N PRO A 26 3.02 35.65 -30.77
CA PRO A 26 1.89 34.73 -30.98
C PRO A 26 0.88 35.34 -31.96
N PRO A 27 -0.02 34.54 -32.56
CA PRO A 27 -1.45 34.85 -32.40
C PRO A 27 -2.46 33.68 -32.49
N HIS A 28 -3.72 34.01 -32.15
CA HIS A 28 -5.00 33.28 -32.39
C HIS A 28 -5.27 32.03 -31.52
N ARG A 29 -6.17 32.07 -30.50
CA ARG A 29 -7.65 32.20 -30.54
C ARG A 29 -8.37 31.12 -31.37
N CYS A 30 -9.02 30.16 -30.68
CA CYS A 30 -10.31 29.59 -31.10
C CYS A 30 -11.13 29.05 -29.91
N SER A 31 -12.18 29.79 -29.57
CA SER A 31 -13.46 29.36 -28.97
C SER A 31 -14.52 30.27 -29.64
N PRO A 32 -15.81 29.93 -29.82
CA PRO A 32 -16.72 29.10 -28.98
C PRO A 32 -17.40 27.96 -29.82
N LEU A 33 -18.56 27.32 -29.57
CA LEU A 33 -19.72 27.51 -28.67
C LEU A 33 -20.23 26.20 -28.03
N ARG A 34 -20.68 26.35 -26.76
CA ARG A 34 -22.06 26.09 -26.26
C ARG A 34 -22.97 25.15 -27.07
N ALA A 35 -23.46 24.10 -26.40
CA ALA A 35 -24.82 23.56 -26.59
C ALA A 35 -25.46 23.31 -25.21
N SER A 36 -26.60 23.96 -24.96
CA SER A 36 -27.40 23.78 -23.75
C SER A 36 -28.35 22.59 -23.93
N SER A 37 -28.63 21.83 -22.88
CA SER A 37 -29.90 21.09 -22.79
C SER A 37 -30.45 21.17 -21.38
N THR A 38 -31.67 21.67 -21.26
CA THR A 38 -32.37 21.94 -19.99
C THR A 38 -33.82 21.48 -20.11
N HIS A 39 -34.16 20.40 -19.42
CA HIS A 39 -35.50 20.09 -18.91
C HIS A 39 -35.24 19.34 -17.59
N GLY A 40 -35.75 19.76 -16.43
CA GLY A 40 -37.17 19.82 -16.07
C GLY A 40 -37.55 18.44 -15.48
N VAL A 41 -38.16 18.27 -14.30
CA VAL A 41 -39.11 19.13 -13.57
C VAL A 41 -39.08 18.77 -12.06
N SER A 42 -39.19 19.76 -11.17
CA SER A 42 -39.68 19.61 -9.77
C SER A 42 -41.14 20.07 -9.72
N PRO A 43 -42.05 19.62 -8.82
CA PRO A 43 -41.90 19.69 -7.35
C PRO A 43 -42.56 18.45 -6.64
N THR A 44 -43.00 18.36 -5.37
CA THR A 44 -43.46 19.33 -4.33
C THR A 44 -43.64 18.63 -2.96
N LYS A 45 -43.43 19.35 -1.84
CA LYS A 45 -44.11 19.20 -0.50
C LYS A 45 -44.00 17.83 0.22
N THR A 46 -44.15 17.69 1.54
CA THR A 46 -44.73 18.59 2.56
C THR A 46 -44.04 18.42 3.93
N SER A 47 -44.08 19.46 4.76
CA SER A 47 -43.72 19.41 6.19
C SER A 47 -44.76 18.66 7.03
N SER A 48 -44.35 18.02 8.13
CA SER A 48 -45.22 17.64 9.26
C SER A 48 -44.43 17.63 10.58
N ARG A 49 -45.08 18.04 11.67
CA ARG A 49 -44.48 18.42 12.96
C ARG A 49 -45.28 17.79 14.10
N SER A 50 -44.60 17.33 15.16
CA SER A 50 -45.18 16.90 16.46
C SER A 50 -46.10 15.65 16.39
N THR A 51 -46.39 14.89 17.45
CA THR A 51 -46.53 15.23 18.88
C THR A 51 -46.04 14.15 19.84
N VAL A 52 -45.76 14.62 21.06
CA VAL A 52 -45.59 13.85 22.31
C VAL A 52 -46.72 12.83 22.53
N LYS A 53 -46.39 11.67 23.11
CA LYS A 53 -47.32 11.02 24.05
C LYS A 53 -46.58 10.31 25.18
N ASP A 54 -46.98 10.64 26.40
CA ASP A 54 -46.37 10.25 27.66
C ASP A 54 -47.03 9.00 28.28
N SER A 55 -46.21 8.20 28.97
CA SER A 55 -46.57 7.46 30.21
C SER A 55 -47.65 6.33 30.16
N PRO A 56 -47.85 5.53 31.23
CA PRO A 56 -46.85 4.78 32.02
C PRO A 56 -47.31 3.34 32.40
N VAL A 57 -46.41 2.50 32.95
CA VAL A 57 -46.62 1.39 33.93
C VAL A 57 -45.27 0.67 34.08
N SER A 58 -44.58 0.50 35.22
CA SER A 58 -44.91 0.23 36.64
C SER A 58 -44.78 -1.25 37.03
N GLY A 59 -43.92 -1.51 38.03
CA GLY A 59 -43.96 -2.71 38.89
C GLY A 59 -43.04 -3.87 38.49
N GLY A 60 -42.14 -4.28 39.40
CA GLY A 60 -41.37 -5.53 39.22
C GLY A 60 -40.03 -5.64 39.97
N ALA A 61 -39.96 -5.22 41.24
CA ALA A 61 -38.78 -5.52 42.06
C ALA A 61 -38.87 -6.95 42.64
N ALA A 62 -37.80 -7.73 42.51
CA ALA A 62 -37.59 -8.97 43.28
C ALA A 62 -36.09 -9.27 43.39
N GLU A 63 -35.52 -9.05 44.57
CA GLU A 63 -34.22 -9.61 44.97
C GLU A 63 -34.39 -11.07 45.41
N THR A 64 -33.47 -11.94 44.99
CA THR A 64 -32.95 -13.11 45.73
C THR A 64 -31.95 -13.82 44.81
N THR A 65 -30.88 -14.51 45.20
CA THR A 65 -30.01 -14.61 46.37
C THR A 65 -28.95 -15.67 45.98
N LEU A 66 -27.75 -15.59 46.56
CA LEU A 66 -26.63 -16.53 46.40
C LEU A 66 -27.00 -18.03 46.55
N ALA A 67 -26.29 -18.92 45.84
CA ALA A 67 -25.67 -20.13 46.41
C ALA A 67 -24.74 -20.89 45.43
N CYS A 68 -23.75 -21.60 45.97
CA CYS A 68 -22.83 -22.51 45.28
C CYS A 68 -23.34 -23.97 45.26
N GLY A 69 -22.69 -24.84 44.48
CA GLY A 69 -22.79 -26.32 44.60
C GLY A 69 -23.17 -26.99 43.27
N VAL A 70 -22.27 -27.60 42.49
CA VAL A 70 -21.50 -28.84 42.71
C VAL A 70 -22.32 -30.11 42.38
N GLU A 71 -21.96 -30.67 41.21
CA GLU A 71 -21.92 -32.09 40.83
C GLU A 71 -23.14 -32.90 40.30
N ASN A 72 -22.85 -33.49 39.12
CA ASN A 72 -23.13 -34.87 38.70
C ASN A 72 -24.58 -35.33 38.60
N ASN A 73 -25.06 -35.42 37.35
CA ASN A 73 -25.71 -36.65 36.91
C ASN A 73 -25.25 -37.07 35.51
N ARG A 74 -24.75 -38.31 35.37
CA ARG A 74 -24.26 -38.88 34.11
C ARG A 74 -25.43 -39.50 33.34
N VAL A 75 -25.74 -38.95 32.16
CA VAL A 75 -26.50 -39.67 31.13
C VAL A 75 -25.66 -39.67 29.85
N ASN A 76 -24.95 -40.77 29.61
CA ASN A 76 -24.23 -41.00 28.36
C ASN A 76 -25.22 -41.40 27.26
N GLY A 77 -25.85 -40.41 26.63
CA GLY A 77 -26.43 -40.59 25.30
C GLY A 77 -25.34 -40.58 24.23
N PRO A 78 -25.50 -41.27 23.09
CA PRO A 78 -24.63 -41.09 21.94
C PRO A 78 -24.81 -39.65 21.44
N SER A 79 -23.81 -38.80 21.65
CA SER A 79 -23.87 -37.41 21.22
C SER A 79 -23.90 -37.36 19.69
N GLU A 80 -25.08 -37.12 19.14
CA GLU A 80 -25.27 -36.80 17.72
C GLU A 80 -24.32 -35.67 17.33
N GLY A 81 -23.78 -35.75 16.11
CA GLY A 81 -22.56 -35.06 15.68
C GLY A 81 -22.48 -33.61 16.11
N ARG A 82 -21.81 -33.37 17.25
CA ARG A 82 -21.48 -32.02 17.71
C ARG A 82 -20.68 -31.36 16.59
N PRO A 83 -21.16 -30.27 15.97
CA PRO A 83 -20.34 -29.54 15.02
C PRO A 83 -19.09 -29.11 15.78
N THR A 84 -17.93 -29.64 15.37
CA THR A 84 -16.64 -29.18 15.88
C THR A 84 -16.61 -27.66 15.72
N PRO A 85 -16.36 -26.89 16.78
CA PRO A 85 -16.23 -25.45 16.64
C PRO A 85 -15.14 -25.20 15.61
N ARG A 86 -15.54 -24.71 14.43
CA ARG A 86 -14.58 -24.28 13.42
C ARG A 86 -13.90 -23.07 14.04
N TYR A 87 -12.66 -23.24 14.48
CA TYR A 87 -11.85 -22.14 14.96
C TYR A 87 -11.93 -21.02 13.92
N PRO A 88 -12.24 -19.77 14.31
CA PRO A 88 -12.29 -18.67 13.38
C PRO A 88 -10.93 -18.56 12.70
N VAL A 89 -10.92 -18.65 11.37
CA VAL A 89 -9.69 -18.57 10.60
C VAL A 89 -9.12 -17.18 10.80
N ARG A 90 -7.90 -17.09 11.32
CA ARG A 90 -7.25 -15.81 11.55
C ARG A 90 -6.40 -15.42 10.34
N LEU A 91 -6.42 -14.13 10.00
CA LEU A 91 -5.63 -13.52 8.95
C LEU A 91 -4.49 -12.74 9.62
N MET A 92 -3.25 -13.01 9.19
CA MET A 92 -2.11 -12.15 9.48
C MET A 92 -1.98 -11.15 8.33
N ILE A 93 -2.06 -9.86 8.61
CA ILE A 93 -1.95 -8.78 7.62
C ILE A 93 -0.80 -7.87 8.03
N HIS A 94 0.13 -7.59 7.12
CA HIS A 94 1.20 -6.64 7.38
C HIS A 94 0.76 -5.24 6.98
N CYS A 95 0.86 -4.25 7.87
CA CYS A 95 0.67 -2.84 7.57
C CYS A 95 2.03 -2.14 7.55
N SER A 96 2.45 -1.65 6.39
CA SER A 96 3.63 -0.81 6.22
C SER A 96 3.26 0.67 6.37
N ILE A 97 4.05 1.43 7.12
CA ILE A 97 3.89 2.86 7.38
C ILE A 97 5.18 3.58 6.94
N PRO A 98 5.33 3.91 5.63
CA PRO A 98 6.61 4.34 5.08
C PRO A 98 7.13 5.65 5.68
N ALA A 99 6.23 6.60 5.97
CA ALA A 99 6.54 7.88 6.62
C ALA A 99 7.15 7.73 8.03
N GLN A 100 6.94 6.58 8.69
CA GLN A 100 7.52 6.25 9.99
C GLN A 100 8.61 5.17 9.92
N ARG A 101 8.86 4.60 8.72
CA ARG A 101 9.69 3.40 8.51
C ARG A 101 9.30 2.24 9.44
N ARG A 102 8.01 2.11 9.73
CA ARG A 102 7.46 1.15 10.70
C ARG A 102 6.56 0.14 10.00
N GLY A 103 6.64 -1.12 10.42
CA GLY A 103 5.68 -2.16 10.07
C GLY A 103 4.88 -2.61 11.30
N VAL A 104 3.64 -3.03 11.09
CA VAL A 104 2.70 -3.55 12.10
C VAL A 104 2.12 -4.86 11.58
N ASN A 105 1.99 -5.89 12.42
CA ASN A 105 1.41 -7.18 12.03
C ASN A 105 0.06 -7.35 12.73
N VAL A 106 -1.02 -7.21 11.97
CA VAL A 106 -2.39 -7.23 12.50
C VAL A 106 -3.00 -8.63 12.37
N GLU A 107 -3.39 -9.22 13.49
CA GLU A 107 -4.11 -10.50 13.54
C GLU A 107 -5.62 -10.25 13.63
N LEU A 108 -6.36 -10.58 12.56
CA LEU A 108 -7.81 -10.37 12.47
C LEU A 108 -8.56 -11.68 12.23
N SER A 109 -9.87 -11.68 12.45
CA SER A 109 -10.74 -12.77 12.01
C SER A 109 -10.98 -12.72 10.48
N SER A 110 -11.27 -13.86 9.85
CA SER A 110 -11.48 -13.96 8.40
C SER A 110 -12.69 -13.18 7.86
N ASP A 111 -13.63 -12.83 8.72
CA ASP A 111 -14.83 -12.04 8.46
C ASP A 111 -14.65 -10.54 8.76
N ALA A 112 -13.48 -10.12 9.27
CA ALA A 112 -13.20 -8.73 9.63
C ALA A 112 -13.35 -7.73 8.47
N ALA A 113 -13.64 -6.49 8.84
CA ALA A 113 -13.86 -5.37 7.94
C ALA A 113 -12.69 -4.37 7.95
N VAL A 114 -12.73 -3.39 7.04
CA VAL A 114 -11.73 -2.31 6.96
C VAL A 114 -11.65 -1.51 8.28
N GLY A 115 -12.79 -1.36 8.97
CA GLY A 115 -12.85 -0.72 10.29
C GLY A 115 -11.99 -1.42 11.33
N ASP A 116 -12.09 -2.75 11.44
CA ASP A 116 -11.31 -3.56 12.39
C ASP A 116 -9.80 -3.42 12.12
N LEU A 117 -9.41 -3.53 10.84
CA LEU A 117 -8.01 -3.36 10.42
C LEU A 117 -7.48 -1.98 10.79
N MET A 118 -8.24 -0.91 10.54
CA MET A 118 -7.85 0.44 10.89
C MET A 118 -7.75 0.63 12.40
N LEU A 119 -8.70 0.10 13.19
CA LEU A 119 -8.70 0.17 14.65
C LEU A 119 -7.48 -0.52 15.25
N SER A 120 -7.13 -1.72 14.78
CA SER A 120 -5.94 -2.43 15.26
C SER A 120 -4.63 -1.72 14.90
N ILE A 121 -4.52 -1.13 13.70
CA ILE A 121 -3.35 -0.31 13.31
C ILE A 121 -3.25 0.92 14.22
N VAL A 122 -4.36 1.61 14.48
CA VAL A 122 -4.40 2.82 15.34
C VAL A 122 -4.10 2.47 16.81
N ALA A 123 -4.47 1.28 17.28
CA ALA A 123 -4.13 0.82 18.63
C ALA A 123 -2.62 0.65 18.84
N GLU A 124 -1.87 0.25 17.81
CA GLU A 124 -0.40 0.19 17.84
C GLU A 124 0.30 1.49 17.44
N VAL A 125 -0.36 2.32 16.64
CA VAL A 125 0.17 3.56 16.04
C VAL A 125 -0.89 4.66 16.09
N PRO A 126 -1.05 5.38 17.21
CA PRO A 126 -2.10 6.38 17.35
C PRO A 126 -2.07 7.48 16.28
N GLU A 127 -0.87 7.82 15.79
CA GLU A 127 -0.66 8.79 14.70
C GLU A 127 -1.29 8.33 13.37
N ALA A 128 -1.53 7.02 13.22
CA ALA A 128 -2.14 6.44 12.03
C ALA A 128 -3.60 6.86 11.84
N ALA A 129 -4.28 7.38 12.87
CA ALA A 129 -5.69 7.75 12.84
C ALA A 129 -6.06 8.79 11.74
N THR A 130 -5.07 9.52 11.21
CA THR A 130 -5.24 10.50 10.12
C THR A 130 -4.84 9.98 8.73
N GLY A 131 -4.24 8.79 8.66
CA GLY A 131 -3.77 8.18 7.42
C GLY A 131 -4.88 7.52 6.59
N LYS A 132 -4.57 7.19 5.34
CA LYS A 132 -5.45 6.42 4.45
C LYS A 132 -4.83 5.06 4.18
N LEU A 133 -5.60 3.99 4.34
CA LEU A 133 -5.14 2.66 3.93
C LEU A 133 -5.14 2.54 2.41
N VAL A 134 -4.07 1.96 1.87
CA VAL A 134 -3.85 1.70 0.44
C VAL A 134 -3.47 0.23 0.26
N PHE A 135 -4.05 -0.40 -0.76
CA PHE A 135 -3.76 -1.79 -1.14
C PHE A 135 -3.75 -1.90 -2.66
N ARG A 136 -2.66 -2.44 -3.24
CA ARG A 136 -2.49 -2.62 -4.70
C ARG A 136 -2.78 -1.34 -5.49
N GLY A 137 -2.14 -0.24 -5.07
CA GLY A 137 -2.33 1.10 -5.65
C GLY A 137 -3.73 1.73 -5.51
N LYS A 138 -4.62 1.18 -4.68
CA LYS A 138 -5.97 1.74 -4.44
C LYS A 138 -6.15 2.12 -2.98
N VAL A 139 -6.65 3.32 -2.73
CA VAL A 139 -7.16 3.71 -1.40
C VAL A 139 -8.33 2.79 -1.07
N LEU A 140 -8.30 2.17 0.13
CA LEU A 140 -9.38 1.31 0.59
C LEU A 140 -10.69 2.11 0.75
N PRO A 141 -11.87 1.46 0.62
CA PRO A 141 -13.15 2.12 0.79
C PRO A 141 -13.23 2.82 2.16
N GLN A 142 -13.76 4.05 2.19
CA GLN A 142 -14.03 4.75 3.45
C GLN A 142 -15.15 4.12 4.29
N SER A 143 -15.93 3.18 3.71
CA SER A 143 -16.94 2.43 4.46
C SER A 143 -16.25 1.41 5.37
N PRO A 144 -16.25 1.59 6.70
CA PRO A 144 -15.55 0.70 7.63
C PRO A 144 -16.13 -0.72 7.60
N GLU A 145 -17.42 -0.86 7.29
CA GLU A 145 -18.17 -2.13 7.17
C GLU A 145 -17.74 -3.01 5.98
N SER A 146 -16.84 -2.53 5.13
CA SER A 146 -16.41 -3.29 3.94
C SER A 146 -15.55 -4.47 4.37
N SER A 147 -16.05 -5.70 4.19
CA SER A 147 -15.27 -6.92 4.48
C SER A 147 -13.94 -6.93 3.71
N LEU A 148 -12.85 -7.23 4.43
CA LEU A 148 -11.51 -7.38 3.86
C LEU A 148 -11.48 -8.45 2.75
N PHE A 149 -12.29 -9.51 2.91
CA PHE A 149 -12.41 -10.57 1.91
C PHE A 149 -12.91 -10.03 0.56
N ASN A 150 -13.92 -9.15 0.58
CA ASN A 150 -14.54 -8.59 -0.63
C ASN A 150 -13.59 -7.63 -1.38
N ILE A 151 -12.63 -7.02 -0.68
CA ILE A 151 -11.62 -6.12 -1.27
C ILE A 151 -10.38 -6.89 -1.78
N GLY A 152 -10.33 -8.21 -1.56
CA GLY A 152 -9.21 -9.05 -1.99
C GLY A 152 -8.05 -9.13 -1.00
N ILE A 153 -8.17 -8.55 0.20
CA ILE A 153 -7.19 -8.70 1.28
C ILE A 153 -7.33 -10.12 1.87
N ARG A 154 -6.21 -10.81 2.07
CA ARG A 154 -6.12 -12.18 2.60
C ARG A 154 -4.97 -12.23 3.63
N GLY A 155 -4.72 -13.41 4.19
CA GLY A 155 -3.49 -13.66 4.95
C GLY A 155 -2.26 -13.34 4.11
N ASP A 156 -1.19 -12.93 4.79
CA ASP A 156 0.13 -12.57 4.25
C ASP A 156 0.12 -11.42 3.23
N CYS A 157 -0.98 -10.66 3.16
CA CYS A 157 -1.05 -9.44 2.36
C CYS A 157 -0.40 -8.26 3.09
N THR A 158 0.34 -7.45 2.34
CA THR A 158 0.77 -6.11 2.78
C THR A 158 -0.27 -5.07 2.39
N VAL A 159 -0.71 -4.28 3.37
CA VAL A 159 -1.39 -3.00 3.17
C VAL A 159 -0.44 -1.86 3.56
N PHE A 160 -0.71 -0.66 3.05
CA PHE A 160 0.12 0.51 3.30
C PHE A 160 -0.70 1.63 3.93
N LEU A 161 -0.12 2.37 4.87
CA LEU A 161 -0.71 3.60 5.40
C LEU A 161 -0.11 4.82 4.70
N ALA A 162 -0.91 5.48 3.87
CA ALA A 162 -0.58 6.77 3.27
C ALA A 162 -0.72 7.89 4.31
N SER A 163 0.39 8.45 4.75
CA SER A 163 0.46 9.54 5.72
C SER A 163 1.73 10.38 5.52
N GLY A 164 1.76 11.61 6.06
CA GLY A 164 2.93 12.50 5.99
C GLY A 164 3.43 12.73 4.57
N GLU A 165 4.73 12.54 4.35
CA GLU A 165 5.35 12.68 3.02
C GLU A 165 4.86 11.63 2.01
N TYR A 166 4.37 10.46 2.46
CA TYR A 166 3.78 9.41 1.63
C TYR A 166 2.24 9.49 1.59
N SER A 167 1.67 10.69 1.70
CA SER A 167 0.23 10.91 1.58
C SER A 167 -0.31 10.81 0.14
N ASN A 168 0.57 10.86 -0.87
CA ASN A 168 0.24 10.55 -2.27
C ASN A 168 0.26 9.01 -2.49
N VAL A 169 -0.79 8.50 -3.15
CA VAL A 169 -0.90 7.10 -3.57
C VAL A 169 0.26 6.68 -4.48
N ASP A 170 0.75 7.55 -5.36
CA ASP A 170 1.87 7.24 -6.26
C ASP A 170 3.17 6.95 -5.50
N LEU A 171 3.37 7.59 -4.34
CA LEU A 171 4.52 7.34 -3.47
C LEU A 171 4.38 6.02 -2.71
N ILE A 172 3.15 5.61 -2.39
CA ILE A 172 2.87 4.28 -1.84
C ILE A 172 3.04 3.19 -2.90
N VAL A 173 2.63 3.43 -4.15
CA VAL A 173 2.89 2.51 -5.27
C VAL A 173 4.39 2.41 -5.55
N PHE A 174 5.13 3.51 -5.42
CA PHE A 174 6.59 3.50 -5.51
C PHE A 174 7.24 2.65 -4.39
N GLU A 175 6.77 2.77 -3.15
CA GLU A 175 7.23 1.93 -2.03
C GLU A 175 6.88 0.44 -2.22
N GLU A 176 5.67 0.14 -2.70
CA GLU A 176 5.22 -1.22 -3.04
C GLU A 176 6.15 -1.84 -4.09
N ILE A 177 6.50 -1.08 -5.14
CA ILE A 177 7.49 -1.47 -6.15
C ILE A 177 8.89 -1.64 -5.54
N GLU A 178 9.35 -0.75 -4.67
CA GLU A 178 10.67 -0.86 -4.04
C GLU A 178 10.76 -2.15 -3.19
N MET A 179 9.69 -2.52 -2.47
CA MET A 179 9.60 -3.80 -1.77
C MET A 179 9.63 -5.01 -2.71
N GLU A 180 8.90 -4.97 -3.84
CA GLU A 180 8.91 -6.02 -4.85
C GLU A 180 10.30 -6.21 -5.48
N VAL A 181 10.95 -5.13 -5.90
CA VAL A 181 12.31 -5.14 -6.48
C VAL A 181 13.35 -5.62 -5.46
N ASN A 182 13.25 -5.17 -4.20
CA ASN A 182 14.12 -5.63 -3.10
C ASN A 182 14.02 -7.15 -2.90
N LYS A 183 12.81 -7.72 -3.00
CA LYS A 183 12.59 -9.17 -2.92
C LYS A 183 13.20 -9.91 -4.11
N ILE A 184 12.93 -9.44 -5.33
CA ILE A 184 13.48 -10.04 -6.55
C ILE A 184 15.02 -9.99 -6.53
N GLU A 185 15.63 -8.86 -6.19
CA GLU A 185 17.10 -8.75 -6.13
C GLU A 185 17.72 -9.71 -5.09
N LYS A 186 17.09 -9.87 -3.93
CA LYS A 186 17.52 -10.84 -2.92
C LYS A 186 17.43 -12.27 -3.43
N ASP A 187 16.33 -12.63 -4.09
CA ASP A 187 16.13 -13.98 -4.62
C ASP A 187 17.09 -14.27 -5.80
N VAL A 188 17.33 -13.29 -6.68
CA VAL A 188 18.28 -13.37 -7.81
C VAL A 188 19.74 -13.44 -7.33
N GLY A 189 20.06 -12.82 -6.19
CA GLY A 189 21.36 -13.01 -5.50
C GLY A 189 21.55 -14.41 -4.89
N SER A 190 20.54 -15.29 -4.96
CA SER A 190 20.61 -16.69 -4.57
C SER A 190 20.62 -17.62 -5.80
N ALA A 191 20.79 -18.93 -5.60
CA ALA A 191 20.83 -19.90 -6.69
C ALA A 191 19.45 -20.03 -7.38
N THR A 192 19.26 -19.29 -8.49
CA THR A 192 18.01 -19.30 -9.27
C THR A 192 18.05 -20.29 -10.44
N THR A 193 16.98 -21.07 -10.59
CA THR A 193 16.77 -21.93 -11.76
C THR A 193 16.43 -21.11 -13.01
N ASN A 194 16.69 -21.65 -14.20
CA ASN A 194 16.34 -20.96 -15.46
C ASN A 194 14.83 -20.65 -15.60
N LEU A 195 13.95 -21.46 -14.99
CA LEU A 195 12.52 -21.18 -14.94
C LEU A 195 12.21 -19.97 -14.04
N GLN A 196 12.85 -19.88 -12.87
CA GLN A 196 12.74 -18.70 -11.99
C GLN A 196 13.32 -17.45 -12.64
N LYS A 197 14.48 -17.54 -13.33
CA LYS A 197 15.06 -16.42 -14.06
C LYS A 197 14.08 -15.82 -15.08
N LYS A 198 13.41 -16.68 -15.86
CA LYS A 198 12.35 -16.24 -16.78
C LYS A 198 11.18 -15.57 -16.05
N TRP A 199 10.71 -16.16 -14.95
CA TRP A 199 9.61 -15.58 -14.16
C TRP A 199 9.97 -14.21 -13.58
N TYR A 200 11.17 -14.06 -13.01
CA TYR A 200 11.68 -12.78 -12.52
C TYR A 200 11.83 -11.75 -13.64
N TYR A 201 12.29 -12.15 -14.83
CA TYR A 201 12.38 -11.24 -15.98
C TYR A 201 10.99 -10.72 -16.41
N GLU A 202 9.99 -11.60 -16.50
CA GLU A 202 8.61 -11.21 -16.79
C GLU A 202 8.01 -10.30 -15.70
N GLU A 203 8.31 -10.56 -14.42
CA GLU A 203 7.84 -9.72 -13.32
C GLU A 203 8.53 -8.35 -13.31
N LEU A 204 9.84 -8.30 -13.54
CA LEU A 204 10.59 -7.04 -13.69
C LEU A 204 10.06 -6.19 -14.85
N MET A 205 9.60 -6.80 -15.96
CA MET A 205 8.92 -6.07 -17.04
C MET A 205 7.56 -5.49 -16.62
N ARG A 206 6.78 -6.20 -15.78
CA ARG A 206 5.51 -5.68 -15.22
C ARG A 206 5.78 -4.54 -14.24
N ILE A 207 6.81 -4.67 -13.40
CA ILE A 207 7.23 -3.63 -12.47
C ILE A 207 7.72 -2.40 -13.22
N LEU A 208 8.54 -2.55 -14.27
CA LEU A 208 9.00 -1.45 -15.10
C LEU A 208 7.83 -0.64 -15.68
N PHE A 209 6.82 -1.32 -16.22
CA PHE A 209 5.60 -0.67 -16.71
C PHE A 209 4.84 0.11 -15.60
N ARG A 210 4.81 -0.41 -14.36
CA ARG A 210 4.24 0.33 -13.21
C ARG A 210 5.08 1.56 -12.87
N VAL A 211 6.42 1.45 -12.88
CA VAL A 211 7.34 2.58 -12.63
C VAL A 211 7.17 3.67 -13.69
N ASP A 212 7.03 3.30 -14.97
CA ASP A 212 6.78 4.23 -16.07
C ASP A 212 5.40 4.92 -15.99
N GLY A 213 4.45 4.33 -15.26
CA GLY A 213 3.16 4.95 -14.93
C GLY A 213 3.26 6.08 -13.90
N LEU A 214 4.30 6.13 -13.07
CA LEU A 214 4.49 7.13 -12.01
C LEU A 214 5.10 8.44 -12.55
N GLN A 215 4.54 8.97 -13.64
CA GLN A 215 5.12 10.09 -14.39
C GLN A 215 5.12 11.41 -13.62
N ASP A 216 4.08 11.61 -12.81
CA ASP A 216 3.79 12.84 -12.05
C ASP A 216 4.65 12.99 -10.76
N LEU A 217 5.55 12.04 -10.48
CA LEU A 217 6.52 12.18 -9.39
C LEU A 217 7.53 13.29 -9.69
N GLU A 218 7.65 14.26 -8.77
CA GLU A 218 8.52 15.43 -8.88
C GLU A 218 9.73 15.40 -7.92
N GLY A 219 10.63 16.36 -8.07
CA GLY A 219 11.78 16.56 -7.17
C GLY A 219 12.63 15.31 -6.97
N GLN A 220 12.89 14.97 -5.70
CA GLN A 220 13.66 13.77 -5.31
C GLN A 220 13.02 12.46 -5.79
N TRP A 221 11.68 12.41 -5.87
CA TRP A 221 10.94 11.22 -6.28
C TRP A 221 11.08 10.93 -7.77
N LYS A 222 11.17 11.99 -8.59
CA LYS A 222 11.53 11.87 -10.01
C LYS A 222 12.90 11.23 -10.21
N GLN A 223 13.87 11.55 -9.34
CA GLN A 223 15.21 10.96 -9.42
C GLN A 223 15.18 9.50 -8.94
N LYS A 224 14.60 9.22 -7.77
CA LYS A 224 14.37 7.84 -7.30
C LYS A 224 13.69 6.95 -8.34
N ARG A 225 12.71 7.48 -9.09
CA ARG A 225 12.05 6.76 -10.20
C ARG A 225 13.03 6.35 -11.30
N LYS A 226 13.92 7.25 -11.73
CA LYS A 226 14.99 6.92 -12.71
C LYS A 226 15.97 5.90 -12.16
N ASP A 227 16.35 6.03 -10.89
CA ASP A 227 17.27 5.11 -10.23
C ASP A 227 16.64 3.71 -10.12
N MET A 228 15.32 3.63 -9.89
CA MET A 228 14.55 2.38 -9.92
C MET A 228 14.48 1.75 -11.31
N VAL A 229 14.21 2.55 -12.37
CA VAL A 229 14.27 2.05 -13.77
C VAL A 229 15.64 1.45 -14.05
N LYS A 230 16.72 2.17 -13.71
CA LYS A 230 18.09 1.67 -13.88
C LYS A 230 18.32 0.37 -13.12
N ARG A 231 17.94 0.31 -11.84
CA ARG A 231 18.08 -0.89 -10.99
C ARG A 231 17.34 -2.10 -11.57
N ILE A 232 16.15 -1.89 -12.14
CA ILE A 232 15.38 -2.94 -12.81
C ILE A 232 16.11 -3.43 -14.08
N THR A 233 16.64 -2.53 -14.91
CA THR A 233 17.46 -2.90 -16.08
C THR A 233 18.73 -3.65 -15.66
N ASP A 234 19.46 -3.16 -14.66
CA ASP A 234 20.65 -3.83 -14.12
C ASP A 234 20.34 -5.25 -13.60
N LEU A 235 19.13 -5.51 -13.08
CA LEU A 235 18.66 -6.85 -12.68
C LEU A 235 18.28 -7.73 -13.87
N GLN A 236 17.65 -7.16 -14.90
CA GLN A 236 17.31 -7.86 -16.15
C GLN A 236 18.57 -8.32 -16.89
N ASP A 237 19.61 -7.49 -16.91
CA ASP A 237 20.89 -7.82 -17.55
C ASP A 237 21.64 -8.94 -16.81
N LYS A 238 21.65 -8.93 -15.47
CA LYS A 238 22.18 -10.04 -14.65
C LYS A 238 21.49 -11.37 -14.97
N LEU A 239 20.15 -11.38 -14.99
CA LEU A 239 19.34 -12.55 -15.29
C LEU A 239 19.63 -13.14 -16.68
N ASN A 240 19.92 -12.29 -17.67
CA ASN A 240 20.28 -12.69 -19.02
C ASN A 240 21.73 -13.18 -19.14
N ALA A 241 22.68 -12.52 -18.48
CA ALA A 241 24.09 -12.95 -18.46
C ALA A 241 24.24 -14.37 -17.89
N ASP A 242 23.53 -14.67 -16.80
CA ASP A 242 23.52 -15.97 -16.15
C ASP A 242 22.77 -17.06 -16.95
N ALA A 243 22.16 -16.73 -18.10
CA ALA A 243 21.53 -17.68 -19.00
C ALA A 243 22.44 -18.10 -20.18
N GLY A 244 23.47 -17.31 -20.50
CA GLY A 244 24.42 -17.59 -21.58
C GLY A 244 25.65 -18.42 -21.17
N GLY A 245 25.93 -18.51 -19.87
CA GLY A 245 27.21 -19.02 -19.33
C GLY A 245 27.27 -20.52 -19.00
N SER A 246 26.85 -21.44 -19.89
CA SER A 246 27.14 -22.88 -19.70
C SER A 246 27.02 -23.78 -20.94
N ILE A 247 27.66 -23.41 -22.06
CA ILE A 247 27.93 -24.37 -23.17
C ILE A 247 29.32 -24.11 -23.76
N GLU A 248 30.39 -24.45 -23.03
CA GLU A 248 31.72 -24.67 -23.60
C GLU A 248 32.57 -25.50 -22.62
N GLY A 249 33.20 -26.59 -23.09
CA GLY A 249 34.18 -27.34 -22.28
C GLY A 249 34.13 -28.88 -22.27
N VAL A 250 33.17 -29.55 -22.93
CA VAL A 250 33.29 -31.00 -23.18
C VAL A 250 34.05 -31.22 -24.48
N SER A 251 35.37 -31.00 -24.42
CA SER A 251 36.29 -31.39 -25.49
C SER A 251 36.75 -32.82 -25.28
N ASN A 252 36.43 -33.67 -26.25
CA ASN A 252 36.59 -35.12 -26.21
C ASN A 252 38.04 -35.56 -25.88
N ASN A 253 38.19 -36.45 -24.90
CA ASN A 253 39.31 -37.40 -24.92
C ASN A 253 39.06 -38.39 -26.06
N ILE A 254 39.94 -38.39 -27.06
CA ILE A 254 40.05 -39.45 -28.06
C ILE A 254 41.37 -40.16 -27.78
N ASP A 255 41.28 -41.46 -27.47
CA ASP A 255 42.45 -42.33 -27.29
C ASP A 255 43.28 -42.43 -28.58
N SER A 256 44.61 -42.39 -28.43
CA SER A 256 45.61 -42.92 -29.38
C SER A 256 46.96 -43.09 -28.66
#